data_AF-A0A536LAP2-F1
#
_entry.id   AF-A0A536LAP2-F1
#
_cell.length_a   1.000
_cell.length_b   1.000
_cell.length_c   1.000
_cell.angle_alpha   90.00
_cell.angle_beta   90.00
_cell.angle_gamma   90.00
#
_symmetry.space_group_name_H-M   'P 1'
#
loop_
_entity.id
_entity.type
_entity.pdbx_description
1 polymer ?
#
loop_
_entity_poly.entity_id
_entity_poly.type
_entity_poly.pdbx_seq_one_letter_code
_entity_poly.pdbx_strand_id
1 'polypeptide(L)'
;MRWRARTIVQRQKRLRDLVMTFKPTTWYPIAVVLSVLNLAGAGFAAGQAQPEHATVHVALALAFGLWARRLRPRPGGSEVPAGLEALEALDALEVEVSKLRRELTETQERLDFVERLLAQGPEARRVGPQP
;
A
#
# COMPACT_ATOMS: atom_id res chain seq x y z
N MET A 1 -35.78 18.53 41.28
CA MET A 1 -35.41 17.66 40.14
C MET A 1 -34.84 18.41 38.91
N ARG A 2 -34.19 19.58 39.05
CA ARG A 2 -33.78 20.43 37.89
C ARG A 2 -32.29 20.33 37.50
N TRP A 3 -31.48 19.65 38.31
CA TRP A 3 -30.02 19.56 38.13
C TRP A 3 -29.54 18.37 37.31
N ARG A 4 -30.33 17.28 37.23
CA ARG A 4 -29.99 16.06 36.45
C ARG A 4 -30.21 16.19 34.94
N ALA A 5 -31.16 17.02 34.49
CA ALA A 5 -31.44 17.19 33.06
C ALA A 5 -30.34 17.97 32.33
N ARG A 6 -29.68 18.91 33.03
CA ARG A 6 -28.67 19.80 32.47
C ARG A 6 -27.36 19.05 32.13
N THR A 7 -27.01 18.03 32.91
CA THR A 7 -25.83 17.18 32.66
C THR A 7 -26.04 16.24 31.48
N ILE A 8 -27.25 15.71 31.27
CA ILE A 8 -27.56 14.81 30.15
C ILE A 8 -27.47 15.56 28.82
N VAL A 9 -28.04 16.77 28.73
CA VAL A 9 -27.99 17.58 27.50
C VAL A 9 -26.56 18.04 27.18
N GLN A 10 -25.76 18.41 28.19
CA GLN A 10 -24.35 18.76 27.96
C GLN A 10 -23.49 17.55 27.56
N ARG A 11 -23.74 16.37 28.14
CA ARG A 11 -23.04 15.13 27.77
C ARG A 11 -23.40 14.71 26.34
N GLN A 12 -24.66 14.88 25.96
CA GLN A 12 -25.15 14.69 24.59
C GLN A 12 -24.53 15.66 23.59
N LYS A 13 -24.30 16.93 23.95
CA LYS A 13 -23.63 17.91 23.07
C LYS A 13 -22.16 17.55 22.84
N ARG A 14 -21.43 17.20 23.91
CA ARG A 14 -20.01 16.78 23.84
C ARG A 14 -19.80 15.49 23.03
N LEU A 15 -20.70 14.51 23.17
CA LEU A 15 -20.67 13.29 22.36
C LEU A 15 -21.02 13.57 20.89
N ARG A 16 -21.91 14.53 20.61
CA ARG A 16 -22.23 14.99 19.25
C ARG A 16 -21.05 15.71 18.61
N ASP A 17 -20.29 16.50 19.37
CA ASP A 17 -19.08 17.17 18.89
C ASP A 17 -17.95 16.15 18.58
N LEU A 18 -17.80 15.09 19.39
CA LEU A 18 -16.91 13.96 19.11
C LEU A 18 -17.34 13.13 17.89
N VAL A 19 -18.64 12.97 17.66
CA VAL A 19 -19.18 12.28 16.47
C VAL A 19 -19.10 13.17 15.22
N MET A 20 -19.13 14.49 15.37
CA MET A 20 -18.97 15.44 14.26
C MET A 20 -17.54 15.51 13.72
N THR A 21 -16.52 15.15 14.50
CA THR A 21 -15.13 15.07 14.01
C THR A 21 -14.86 13.78 13.23
N PHE A 22 -15.59 12.69 13.45
CA PHE A 22 -15.42 11.40 12.73
C PHE A 22 -16.34 11.27 11.51
N LYS A 23 -16.36 12.27 10.62
CA LYS A 23 -17.09 12.17 9.34
C LYS A 23 -16.22 11.50 8.27
N PRO A 24 -16.62 10.34 7.69
CA PRO A 24 -15.86 9.67 6.63
C PRO A 24 -15.55 10.58 5.44
N THR A 25 -16.46 11.51 5.13
CA THR A 25 -16.29 12.53 4.09
C THR A 25 -15.09 13.45 4.31
N THR A 26 -14.71 13.73 5.56
CA THR A 26 -13.55 14.58 5.89
C THR A 26 -12.28 13.77 6.05
N TRP A 27 -12.36 12.56 6.60
CA TRP A 27 -11.18 11.72 6.85
C TRP A 27 -10.69 10.95 5.63
N TYR A 28 -11.58 10.61 4.69
CA TYR A 28 -11.20 9.98 3.42
C TYR A 28 -10.13 10.78 2.64
N PRO A 29 -10.32 12.08 2.34
CA PRO A 29 -9.30 12.85 1.63
C PRO A 29 -8.00 12.98 2.43
N ILE A 30 -8.08 13.14 3.76
CA ILE A 30 -6.90 13.20 4.63
C ILE A 30 -6.09 11.91 4.53
N ALA A 31 -6.75 10.74 4.61
CA ALA A 31 -6.08 9.45 4.52
C ALA A 31 -5.43 9.22 3.14
N VAL A 32 -6.08 9.64 2.05
CA VAL A 32 -5.51 9.58 0.70
C VAL A 32 -4.25 10.44 0.58
N VAL A 33 -4.30 11.70 1.04
CA VAL A 33 -3.14 12.60 1.01
C VAL A 33 -1.99 12.03 1.82
N LEU A 34 -2.26 11.51 3.03
CA LEU A 34 -1.23 10.90 3.87
C LEU A 34 -0.62 9.66 3.22
N SER A 35 -1.42 8.83 2.54
CA SER A 35 -0.93 7.65 1.81
C SER A 35 0.01 8.06 0.67
N VAL A 36 -0.39 9.04 -0.15
CA VAL A 36 0.44 9.54 -1.27
C VAL A 36 1.74 10.17 -0.76
N LEU A 37 1.68 10.99 0.29
CA LEU A 37 2.87 11.61 0.87
C LEU A 37 3.85 10.56 1.42
N ASN A 38 3.35 9.52 2.07
CA ASN A 38 4.21 8.43 2.56
C ASN A 38 4.81 7.63 1.41
N LEU A 39 4.06 7.38 0.33
CA LEU A 39 4.62 6.70 -0.85
C LEU A 39 5.73 7.51 -1.52
N ALA A 40 5.55 8.84 -1.64
CA ALA A 40 6.59 9.74 -2.12
C ALA A 40 7.84 9.73 -1.20
N GLY A 41 7.62 9.74 0.13
CA GLY A 41 8.68 9.61 1.12
C GLY A 41 9.46 8.29 1.00
N ALA A 42 8.77 7.18 0.73
CA ALA A 42 9.41 5.89 0.48
C ALA A 42 10.32 5.91 -0.76
N GLY A 43 9.85 6.49 -1.87
CA GLY A 43 10.66 6.66 -3.08
C GLY A 43 11.90 7.53 -2.85
N PHE A 44 11.76 8.60 -2.08
CA PHE A 44 12.87 9.48 -1.72
C PHE A 44 13.91 8.82 -0.80
N ALA A 45 13.46 8.01 0.16
CA ALA A 45 14.35 7.27 1.07
C ALA A 45 15.07 6.10 0.36
N ALA A 46 14.38 5.40 -0.54
CA ALA A 46 14.97 4.36 -1.38
C ALA A 46 16.07 4.94 -2.30
N GLY A 47 15.85 6.14 -2.87
CA GLY A 47 16.86 6.84 -3.68
C GLY A 47 18.10 7.31 -2.90
N GLN A 48 18.02 7.38 -1.57
CA GLN A 48 19.14 7.73 -0.68
C GLN A 48 19.78 6.52 -0.01
N ALA A 49 19.44 5.29 -0.42
CA ALA A 49 19.94 4.04 0.16
C ALA A 49 19.71 3.91 1.68
N GLN A 50 18.60 4.47 2.21
CA GLN A 50 18.20 4.33 3.61
C GLN A 50 16.99 3.38 3.74
N PRO A 51 17.21 2.05 3.75
CA PRO A 51 16.13 1.07 3.67
C PRO A 51 15.18 1.10 4.88
N GLU A 52 15.69 1.42 6.07
CA GLU A 52 14.90 1.51 7.32
C GLU A 52 13.81 2.59 7.25
N HIS A 53 14.10 3.73 6.61
CA HIS A 53 13.11 4.80 6.48
C HIS A 53 12.11 4.50 5.36
N ALA A 54 12.55 3.87 4.28
CA ALA A 54 11.68 3.46 3.19
C ALA A 54 10.62 2.44 3.64
N THR A 55 10.99 1.45 4.46
CA THR A 55 10.06 0.43 4.97
C THR A 55 8.97 1.04 5.85
N VAL A 56 9.33 1.97 6.75
CA VAL A 56 8.37 2.70 7.61
C VAL A 56 7.38 3.50 6.76
N HIS A 57 7.87 4.23 5.76
CA HIS A 57 7.02 4.99 4.84
C HIS A 57 6.10 4.10 4.01
N VAL A 58 6.58 2.95 3.52
CA VAL A 58 5.74 1.97 2.80
C VAL A 58 4.64 1.42 3.72
N ALA A 59 4.98 1.03 4.94
CA ALA A 59 4.01 0.52 5.90
C ALA A 59 2.92 1.55 6.22
N LEU A 60 3.30 2.80 6.44
CA LEU A 60 2.35 3.90 6.65
C LEU A 60 1.49 4.17 5.41
N ALA A 61 2.08 4.17 4.21
CA ALA A 61 1.34 4.36 2.97
C ALA A 61 0.24 3.30 2.79
N LEU A 62 0.58 2.03 3.05
CA LEU A 62 -0.37 0.92 3.00
C LEU A 62 -1.45 1.02 4.07
N ALA A 63 -1.08 1.35 5.32
CA ALA A 63 -2.04 1.51 6.42
C ALA A 63 -3.06 2.62 6.11
N PHE A 64 -2.60 3.79 5.65
CA PHE A 64 -3.49 4.89 5.27
C PHE A 64 -4.31 4.58 4.01
N GLY A 65 -3.75 3.86 3.04
CA GLY A 65 -4.46 3.41 1.85
C GLY A 65 -5.60 2.44 2.17
N LEU A 66 -5.34 1.45 3.05
CA LEU A 66 -6.36 0.52 3.52
C LEU A 66 -7.44 1.23 4.34
N TRP A 67 -7.04 2.18 5.18
CA TRP A 67 -7.99 2.98 5.95
C TRP A 67 -8.85 3.89 5.07
N ALA A 68 -8.29 4.47 4.00
CA ALA A 68 -9.03 5.23 3.01
C ALA A 68 -10.08 4.38 2.28
N ARG A 69 -9.75 3.12 1.91
CA ARG A 69 -10.73 2.18 1.32
C ARG A 69 -11.89 1.91 2.27
N ARG A 70 -11.63 1.80 3.57
CA ARG A 70 -12.66 1.61 4.61
C ARG A 70 -13.54 2.85 4.82
N LEU A 71 -12.98 4.04 4.63
CA LEU A 71 -13.69 5.32 4.77
C LEU A 71 -14.39 5.78 3.49
N ARG A 72 -14.15 5.13 2.35
CA ARG A 72 -14.70 5.49 1.05
C ARG A 72 -16.23 5.48 1.12
N PRO A 73 -16.92 6.61 0.90
CA PRO A 73 -18.37 6.65 0.85
C PRO A 73 -18.85 5.75 -0.30
N ARG A 74 -19.66 4.73 -0.02
CA ARG A 74 -20.22 3.84 -1.05
C ARG A 74 -21.33 4.61 -1.78
N PRO A 75 -21.19 4.91 -3.08
CA PRO A 75 -22.28 5.48 -3.85
C PRO A 75 -23.21 4.33 -4.25
N GLY A 76 -24.42 4.30 -3.70
CA GLY A 76 -25.46 3.34 -4.09
C GLY A 76 -25.43 2.03 -3.29
N GLY A 77 -26.55 1.76 -2.61
CA GLY A 77 -26.79 0.52 -1.89
C GLY A 77 -27.06 -0.65 -2.82
N SER A 78 -26.01 -1.35 -3.24
CA SER A 78 -26.13 -2.74 -3.69
C SER A 78 -25.69 -3.64 -2.55
N GLU A 79 -26.65 -4.38 -1.99
CA GLU A 79 -26.50 -5.47 -1.02
C GLU A 79 -25.80 -6.70 -1.63
N VAL A 80 -24.74 -6.49 -2.41
CA VAL A 80 -23.76 -7.57 -2.58
C VAL A 80 -23.03 -7.62 -1.25
N PRO A 81 -23.02 -8.77 -0.53
CA PRO A 81 -22.36 -8.83 0.76
C PRO A 81 -20.93 -8.39 0.55
N ALA A 82 -20.51 -7.30 1.20
CA ALA A 82 -19.19 -6.69 1.01
C ALA A 82 -18.02 -7.70 1.21
N GLY A 83 -18.29 -8.84 1.84
CA GLY A 83 -17.38 -9.98 1.91
C GLY A 83 -17.18 -10.70 0.58
N LEU A 84 -18.20 -10.83 -0.28
CA LEU A 84 -18.10 -11.49 -1.59
C LEU A 84 -17.29 -10.64 -2.58
N GLU A 85 -17.54 -9.33 -2.66
CA GLU A 85 -16.71 -8.40 -3.45
C GLU A 85 -15.27 -8.35 -2.94
N ALA A 86 -15.07 -8.44 -1.62
CA ALA A 86 -13.73 -8.50 -1.05
C ALA A 86 -13.01 -9.81 -1.38
N LEU A 87 -13.72 -10.95 -1.39
CA LEU A 87 -13.19 -12.24 -1.80
C LEU A 87 -12.81 -12.24 -3.29
N GLU A 88 -13.68 -11.74 -4.16
CA GLU A 88 -13.36 -11.60 -5.60
C GLU A 88 -12.16 -10.68 -5.85
N ALA A 89 -12.05 -9.58 -5.10
CA ALA A 89 -10.91 -8.68 -5.18
C ALA A 89 -9.61 -9.32 -4.65
N LEU A 90 -9.70 -10.24 -3.69
CA LEU A 90 -8.57 -11.01 -3.19
C LEU A 90 -8.13 -12.06 -4.20
N ASP A 91 -9.06 -12.80 -4.81
CA ASP A 91 -8.76 -13.75 -5.88
C ASP A 91 -8.11 -13.06 -7.08
N ALA A 92 -8.62 -11.89 -7.49
CA ALA A 92 -8.01 -11.10 -8.56
C ALA A 92 -6.58 -10.64 -8.21
N LEU A 93 -6.37 -10.22 -6.96
CA LEU A 93 -5.05 -9.83 -6.47
C LEU A 93 -4.08 -11.03 -6.43
N GLU A 94 -4.55 -12.23 -6.05
CA GLU A 94 -3.74 -13.45 -6.03
C GLU A 94 -3.26 -13.83 -7.43
N VAL A 95 -4.13 -13.69 -8.43
CA VAL A 95 -3.78 -13.89 -9.84
C VAL A 95 -2.72 -12.86 -10.29
N GLU A 96 -2.90 -11.59 -9.94
CA GLU A 96 -1.92 -10.54 -10.27
C GLU A 96 -0.57 -10.76 -9.58
N VAL A 97 -0.55 -11.14 -8.31
CA VAL A 97 0.67 -11.47 -7.57
C VAL A 97 1.37 -12.68 -8.17
N SER A 98 0.61 -13.71 -8.55
CA SER A 98 1.16 -14.90 -9.21
C SER A 98 1.80 -14.56 -10.55
N LYS A 99 1.16 -13.66 -11.32
CA LYS A 99 1.69 -13.14 -12.58
C LYS A 99 2.95 -12.31 -12.37
N LEU A 100 2.95 -11.37 -11.41
CA LEU A 100 4.13 -10.57 -11.09
C LEU A 100 5.30 -11.45 -10.64
N ARG A 101 5.05 -12.47 -9.82
CA ARG A 101 6.09 -13.41 -9.39
C ARG A 101 6.69 -14.16 -10.58
N ARG A 102 5.87 -14.58 -11.55
CA ARG A 102 6.32 -15.20 -12.80
C ARG A 102 7.22 -14.25 -13.59
N GLU A 103 6.78 -13.02 -13.80
CA GLU A 103 7.54 -12.00 -14.53
C GLU A 103 8.88 -11.69 -13.83
N LEU A 104 8.87 -11.59 -12.49
CA LEU A 104 10.10 -11.41 -11.72
C LEU A 104 11.06 -12.58 -11.87
N THR A 105 10.59 -13.83 -11.81
CA THR A 105 11.46 -15.00 -12.05
C THR A 105 12.07 -14.96 -13.45
N GLU A 106 11.28 -14.63 -14.48
CA GLU A 106 11.80 -14.55 -15.85
C GLU A 106 12.84 -13.42 -15.99
N THR A 107 12.59 -12.25 -15.39
CA THR A 107 13.57 -11.15 -15.40
C THR A 107 14.84 -11.51 -14.64
N GLN A 108 14.75 -12.25 -13.53
CA GLN A 108 15.91 -12.76 -12.79
C GLN A 108 16.72 -13.75 -13.64
N GLU A 109 16.07 -14.68 -14.34
CA GLU A 109 16.76 -15.62 -15.23
C GLU A 109 17.48 -14.89 -16.37
N ARG A 110 16.85 -13.87 -16.97
CA ARG A 110 17.48 -13.05 -18.00
C ARG A 110 18.68 -12.26 -17.47
N LEU A 111 18.57 -11.70 -16.26
CA LEU A 111 19.66 -11.00 -15.62
C LEU A 111 20.83 -11.94 -15.28
N ASP A 112 20.54 -13.12 -14.73
CA ASP A 112 21.54 -14.14 -14.43
C ASP A 112 22.22 -14.64 -15.71
N PHE A 113 21.48 -14.78 -16.81
CA PHE A 113 22.06 -15.09 -18.13
C PHE A 113 23.00 -13.99 -18.63
N VAL A 114 22.60 -12.72 -18.50
CA VAL A 114 23.45 -11.57 -18.86
C VAL A 114 24.70 -11.52 -17.98
N GLU A 115 24.55 -11.77 -16.67
CA GLU A 115 25.66 -11.84 -15.73
C GLU A 115 26.65 -12.95 -16.11
N ARG A 116 26.16 -14.14 -16.45
CA ARG A 116 27.02 -15.24 -16.95
C ARG A 116 27.72 -14.90 -18.25
N LEU A 117 27.05 -14.23 -19.20
CA LEU A 117 27.68 -13.78 -20.44
C LEU A 117 28.76 -12.72 -20.21
N LEU A 118 28.53 -11.79 -19.29
CA LEU A 118 29.51 -10.78 -18.89
C LEU A 118 30.69 -11.41 -18.15
N ALA A 119 30.43 -12.39 -17.28
CA ALA A 119 31.45 -13.16 -16.57
C ALA A 119 32.27 -14.08 -17.51
N GLN A 120 31.69 -14.52 -18.62
CA GLN A 120 32.38 -15.22 -19.73
C GLN A 120 33.06 -14.26 -20.72
N GLY A 121 33.18 -12.96 -20.38
CA GLY A 121 34.03 -11.98 -21.07
C GLY A 121 35.49 -12.46 -21.23
N PRO A 122 36.38 -11.65 -21.86
CA PRO A 122 37.45 -12.03 -22.81
C PRO A 122 38.41 -13.21 -22.54
N GLU A 123 38.37 -13.89 -21.39
CA GLU A 123 39.15 -15.09 -21.05
C GLU A 123 39.09 -16.18 -22.14
N ALA A 124 37.93 -16.44 -22.76
CA ALA A 124 37.80 -17.46 -23.81
C ALA A 124 38.52 -17.10 -25.13
N ARG A 125 38.92 -15.82 -25.33
CA ARG A 125 39.69 -15.39 -26.50
C ARG A 125 41.21 -15.44 -26.28
N ARG A 126 41.69 -15.67 -25.04
CA ARG A 126 43.14 -15.80 -24.74
C ARG A 126 43.69 -17.22 -24.78
N VAL A 127 42.86 -18.25 -24.95
CA VAL A 127 43.36 -19.62 -25.22
C VAL A 127 43.50 -19.79 -26.73
N GLY A 128 44.48 -19.10 -27.30
CA GLY A 128 44.98 -19.43 -28.64
C GLY A 128 45.78 -20.74 -28.57
N PRO A 129 45.63 -21.68 -29.52
CA PRO A 129 46.51 -22.83 -29.57
C PRO A 129 47.89 -22.38 -30.02
N GLN A 130 48.95 -22.82 -29.32
CA GLN A 130 50.30 -23.07 -29.86
C GLN A 130 51.30 -23.46 -28.77
N PRO A 131 52.35 -24.25 -29.08
CA PRO A 131 52.49 -25.36 -30.03
C PRO A 131 52.41 -26.75 -29.37
#